data_AF-A0A4R9GL64-F1
#
_entry.id   AF-A0A4R9GL64-F1
#
_cell.length_a   1.000
_cell.length_b   1.000
_cell.length_c   1.000
_cell.angle_alpha   90.00
_cell.angle_beta   90.00
_cell.angle_gamma   90.00
#
_symmetry.space_group_name_H-M   'P 1'
#
loop_
_entity.id
_entity.type
_entity.pdbx_description
1 polymer ?
#
loop_
_entity_poly.entity_id
_entity_poly.type
_entity_poly.pdbx_seq_one_letter_code
_entity_poly.pdbx_strand_id
1 'polypeptide(L)'
;MKTGSNVRVFASASVCIFLIAVFNCATVPRYEEVQASAKSSLNDAEVFFSQKKNAEAAELLRAVLKVYPENERAKALYEKLPPESKEAVSEISYLGPNRGKREAEESSLLAKFAWYLPDRILDLLDILSVNVKVGPQFGVSAWVTRGFQVTLYTGNTVQLGWFQKRNLGYTEELSAEAGLGPVVPISISGRSMGTGSKDAYESFVFHSPRKKIYQNYRDYWGMGVKAGVVMGGLEVEVHWLEFFDFLAGIFTFDLLYDDLAKTRSLNFTSEQERKLYLLNTADRILHPAEIREIRREFPDLNDSEKKEIFPSENQIEKVPDKNPKKR
;
A
#
# COMPACT_ATOMS: atom_id res chain seq x y z
N MET A 1 -40.77 1.56 37.38
CA MET A 1 -39.37 1.59 36.90
C MET A 1 -39.32 2.49 35.67
N LYS A 2 -38.64 3.65 35.75
CA LYS A 2 -38.48 4.59 34.61
C LYS A 2 -37.33 4.08 33.74
N THR A 3 -37.64 3.55 32.56
CA THR A 3 -36.64 3.23 31.54
C THR A 3 -36.07 4.54 30.98
N GLY A 4 -34.81 4.80 31.29
CA GLY A 4 -34.13 6.06 31.00
C GLY A 4 -33.88 6.30 29.51
N SER A 5 -33.86 7.59 29.16
CA SER A 5 -33.68 8.18 27.82
C SER A 5 -32.41 7.78 27.04
N ASN A 6 -31.55 6.92 27.59
CA ASN A 6 -30.24 6.58 27.02
C ASN A 6 -30.30 5.52 25.91
N VAL A 7 -31.42 4.81 25.76
CA VAL A 7 -31.56 3.74 24.74
C VAL A 7 -31.70 4.30 23.32
N ARG A 8 -32.23 5.53 23.17
CA ARG A 8 -32.43 6.14 21.84
C ARG A 8 -31.13 6.59 21.16
N VAL A 9 -30.09 6.90 21.93
CA VAL A 9 -28.80 7.36 21.38
C VAL A 9 -27.97 6.18 20.84
N PHE A 10 -28.10 4.99 21.42
CA PHE A 10 -27.40 3.79 20.93
C PHE A 10 -27.97 3.25 19.61
N ALA A 11 -29.28 3.39 19.40
CA ALA A 11 -29.94 2.94 18.18
C ALA A 11 -29.54 3.77 16.95
N SER A 12 -29.36 5.09 17.09
CA SER A 12 -28.98 5.96 15.96
C SER A 12 -27.53 5.80 15.53
N ALA A 13 -26.59 5.61 16.47
CA ALA A 13 -25.18 5.38 16.14
C ALA A 13 -24.95 4.05 15.37
N SER A 14 -25.73 3.01 15.69
CA SER A 14 -25.63 1.71 15.03
C SER A 14 -26.08 1.75 13.56
N VAL A 15 -27.05 2.60 13.22
CA VAL A 15 -27.55 2.78 11.83
C VAL A 15 -26.51 3.49 10.94
N CYS A 16 -25.77 4.46 11.48
CA CYS A 16 -24.70 5.14 10.73
C CYS A 16 -23.50 4.22 10.45
N ILE A 17 -23.12 3.34 11.40
CA ILE A 17 -22.04 2.37 11.19
C ILE A 17 -22.44 1.33 10.13
N PHE A 18 -23.70 0.89 10.13
CA PHE A 18 -24.18 -0.06 9.12
C PHE A 18 -24.18 0.54 7.71
N LEU A 19 -24.58 1.81 7.54
CA LEU A 19 -24.57 2.48 6.24
C LEU A 19 -23.15 2.63 5.63
N ILE A 20 -22.10 2.77 6.45
CA ILE A 20 -20.72 2.88 5.94
C ILE A 20 -20.18 1.51 5.49
N ALA A 21 -20.65 0.40 6.07
CA ALA A 21 -20.20 -0.94 5.72
C ALA A 21 -20.71 -1.43 4.35
N VAL A 22 -21.91 -1.00 3.91
CA VAL A 22 -22.53 -1.50 2.65
C VAL A 22 -21.94 -0.86 1.38
N PHE A 23 -21.19 0.24 1.49
CA PHE A 23 -20.66 0.95 0.31
C PHE A 23 -19.26 0.54 -0.16
N ASN A 24 -18.61 -0.44 0.50
CA ASN A 24 -17.30 -0.92 0.09
C ASN A 24 -17.37 -2.21 -0.73
N CYS A 25 -18.26 -2.26 -1.73
CA CYS A 25 -18.12 -3.21 -2.83
C CYS A 25 -16.93 -2.75 -3.68
N ALA A 26 -15.71 -3.10 -3.28
CA ALA A 26 -14.53 -2.92 -4.10
C ALA A 26 -14.76 -3.70 -5.41
N THR A 27 -14.90 -2.98 -6.52
CA THR A 27 -15.05 -3.60 -7.83
C THR A 27 -13.78 -4.38 -8.13
N VAL A 28 -13.90 -5.71 -8.27
CA VAL A 28 -12.80 -6.56 -8.73
C VAL A 28 -12.32 -6.01 -10.08
N PRO A 29 -11.01 -5.71 -10.23
CA PRO A 29 -10.47 -5.19 -11.48
C PRO A 29 -10.78 -6.15 -12.64
N ARG A 30 -11.19 -5.62 -13.79
CA ARG A 30 -11.42 -6.43 -14.99
C ARG A 30 -10.08 -6.88 -15.58
N TYR A 31 -10.03 -8.08 -16.14
CA TYR A 31 -8.79 -8.65 -16.72
C TYR A 31 -8.17 -7.74 -17.79
N GLU A 32 -8.99 -7.19 -18.68
CA GLU A 32 -8.58 -6.23 -19.71
C GLU A 32 -7.97 -4.95 -19.09
N GLU A 33 -8.53 -4.44 -17.98
CA GLU A 33 -8.02 -3.25 -17.31
C GLU A 33 -6.67 -3.52 -16.62
N VAL A 34 -6.51 -4.70 -16.04
CA VAL A 34 -5.24 -5.15 -15.45
C VAL A 34 -4.16 -5.24 -16.53
N GLN A 35 -4.49 -5.84 -17.68
CA GLN A 35 -3.55 -5.95 -18.79
C GLN A 35 -3.19 -4.59 -19.38
N ALA A 36 -4.18 -3.74 -19.66
CA ALA A 36 -3.94 -2.40 -20.21
C ALA A 36 -3.08 -1.55 -19.25
N SER A 37 -3.32 -1.68 -17.95
CA SER A 37 -2.52 -1.01 -16.90
C SER A 37 -1.10 -1.55 -16.84
N ALA A 38 -0.91 -2.88 -16.94
CA ALA A 38 0.41 -3.50 -16.93
C ALA A 38 1.22 -3.07 -18.16
N LYS A 39 0.60 -3.11 -19.34
CA LYS A 39 1.20 -2.68 -20.60
C LYS A 39 1.62 -1.21 -20.56
N SER A 40 0.70 -0.33 -20.15
CA SER A 40 1.02 1.09 -20.05
C SER A 40 2.10 1.37 -19.01
N SER A 41 2.07 0.70 -17.86
CA SER A 41 3.09 0.87 -16.81
C SER A 41 4.47 0.40 -17.28
N LEU A 42 4.53 -0.64 -18.11
CA LEU A 42 5.78 -1.10 -18.71
C LEU A 42 6.34 -0.07 -19.72
N ASN A 43 5.48 0.51 -20.56
CA ASN A 43 5.88 1.60 -21.46
C ASN A 43 6.37 2.83 -20.66
N ASP A 44 5.65 3.22 -19.61
CA ASP A 44 6.02 4.34 -18.74
C ASP A 44 7.36 4.07 -18.01
N ALA A 45 7.60 2.82 -17.60
CA ALA A 45 8.86 2.42 -16.97
C ALA A 45 10.06 2.58 -17.93
N GLU A 46 9.90 2.24 -19.21
CA GLU A 46 10.95 2.47 -20.22
C GLU A 46 11.21 3.96 -20.44
N VAL A 47 10.15 4.77 -20.48
CA VAL A 47 10.28 6.22 -20.56
C VAL A 47 11.05 6.76 -19.35
N PHE A 48 10.70 6.35 -18.13
CA PHE A 48 11.42 6.77 -16.93
C PHE A 48 12.88 6.28 -16.91
N PHE A 49 13.12 5.04 -17.34
CA PHE A 49 14.47 4.51 -17.48
C PHE A 49 15.31 5.35 -18.46
N SER A 50 14.75 5.74 -19.61
CA SER A 50 15.43 6.61 -20.58
C SER A 50 15.73 8.01 -20.02
N GLN A 51 14.91 8.50 -19.09
CA GLN A 51 15.10 9.77 -18.37
C GLN A 51 16.03 9.65 -17.16
N LYS A 52 16.63 8.47 -16.92
CA LYS A 52 17.43 8.14 -15.72
C LYS A 52 16.66 8.24 -14.40
N LYS A 53 15.33 8.16 -14.44
CA LYS A 53 14.44 8.10 -13.26
C LYS A 53 14.24 6.65 -12.85
N ASN A 54 15.31 6.05 -12.31
CA ASN A 54 15.38 4.61 -12.09
C ASN A 54 14.44 4.16 -10.96
N ALA A 55 14.21 4.98 -9.95
CA ALA A 55 13.30 4.64 -8.85
C ALA A 55 11.84 4.56 -9.30
N GLU A 56 11.37 5.52 -10.12
CA GLU A 56 10.02 5.46 -10.71
C GLU A 56 9.86 4.28 -11.67
N ALA A 57 10.87 4.01 -12.51
CA ALA A 57 10.87 2.85 -13.39
C ALA A 57 10.81 1.53 -12.60
N ALA A 58 11.55 1.43 -11.50
CA ALA A 58 11.55 0.27 -10.62
C ALA A 58 10.19 0.04 -9.96
N GLU A 59 9.53 1.09 -9.47
CA GLU A 59 8.20 0.98 -8.84
C GLU A 59 7.13 0.48 -9.83
N LEU A 60 7.14 0.99 -11.07
CA LEU A 60 6.24 0.51 -12.14
C LEU A 60 6.56 -0.93 -12.52
N LEU A 61 7.84 -1.25 -12.73
CA LEU A 61 8.27 -2.62 -13.05
C LEU A 61 7.90 -3.61 -11.96
N ARG A 62 8.00 -3.21 -10.69
CA ARG A 62 7.56 -4.03 -9.56
C ARG A 62 6.09 -4.40 -9.70
N ALA A 63 5.21 -3.43 -9.94
CA ALA A 63 3.78 -3.69 -10.10
C ALA A 63 3.49 -4.60 -11.31
N VAL A 64 4.20 -4.39 -12.43
CA VAL A 64 4.07 -5.22 -13.63
C VAL A 64 4.53 -6.66 -13.37
N LEU A 65 5.72 -6.86 -12.78
CA LEU A 65 6.31 -8.18 -12.54
C LEU A 65 5.54 -9.00 -11.50
N LYS A 66 4.75 -8.38 -10.61
CA LYS A 66 3.82 -9.12 -9.75
C LYS A 66 2.75 -9.86 -10.54
N VAL A 67 2.20 -9.20 -11.56
CA VAL A 67 1.13 -9.76 -12.39
C VAL A 67 1.70 -10.61 -13.54
N TYR A 68 2.80 -10.15 -14.14
CA TYR A 68 3.49 -10.75 -15.29
C TYR A 68 4.96 -11.08 -14.97
N PRO A 69 5.25 -12.01 -14.05
CA PRO A 69 6.62 -12.31 -13.61
C PRO A 69 7.50 -12.88 -14.72
N GLU A 70 6.90 -13.50 -15.75
CA GLU A 70 7.61 -14.14 -16.86
C GLU A 70 7.74 -13.25 -18.11
N ASN A 71 7.32 -11.98 -18.05
CA ASN A 71 7.41 -11.11 -19.22
C ASN A 71 8.87 -10.75 -19.52
N GLU A 72 9.38 -11.20 -20.67
CA GLU A 72 10.77 -11.02 -21.09
C GLU A 72 11.18 -9.54 -21.20
N ARG A 73 10.27 -8.68 -21.67
CA ARG A 73 10.52 -7.23 -21.79
C ARG A 73 10.69 -6.58 -20.42
N ALA A 74 9.82 -6.90 -19.46
CA ALA A 74 9.92 -6.42 -18.09
C ALA A 74 11.19 -6.93 -17.40
N LYS A 75 11.56 -8.21 -17.57
CA LYS A 75 12.82 -8.77 -17.06
C LYS A 75 14.05 -8.10 -17.69
N ALA A 76 14.04 -7.89 -18.99
CA ALA A 76 15.15 -7.22 -19.69
C ALA A 76 15.33 -5.78 -19.23
N LEU A 77 14.24 -5.06 -18.91
CA LEU A 77 14.33 -3.72 -18.33
C LEU A 77 14.81 -3.78 -16.86
N TYR A 78 14.29 -4.73 -16.07
CA TYR A 78 14.76 -4.97 -14.71
C TYR A 78 16.26 -5.23 -14.65
N GLU A 79 16.80 -6.05 -15.55
CA GLU A 79 18.24 -6.37 -15.56
C GLU A 79 19.14 -5.17 -15.85
N LYS A 80 18.60 -4.15 -16.52
CA LYS A 80 19.30 -2.89 -16.83
C LYS A 80 19.25 -1.88 -15.68
N LEU A 81 18.40 -2.08 -14.66
CA LEU A 81 18.32 -1.17 -13.52
C LEU A 81 19.63 -1.19 -12.70
N PRO A 82 20.02 -0.07 -12.09
CA PRO A 82 21.08 -0.05 -11.09
C PRO A 82 20.78 -1.01 -9.93
N PRO A 83 21.79 -1.57 -9.24
CA PRO A 83 21.60 -2.49 -8.11
C PRO A 83 20.65 -1.94 -7.03
N GLU A 84 20.80 -0.66 -6.68
CA GLU A 84 19.95 0.02 -5.69
C GLU A 84 18.47 0.03 -6.10
N SER A 85 18.17 0.24 -7.38
CA SER A 85 16.81 0.23 -7.90
C SER A 85 16.27 -1.20 -8.09
N LYS A 86 17.14 -2.19 -8.36
CA LYS A 86 16.74 -3.61 -8.41
C LYS A 86 16.19 -4.10 -7.07
N GLU A 87 16.77 -3.67 -5.96
CA GLU A 87 16.28 -4.01 -4.62
C GLU A 87 14.85 -3.53 -4.38
N ALA A 88 14.48 -2.36 -4.91
CA ALA A 88 13.12 -1.82 -4.79
C ALA A 88 12.09 -2.68 -5.53
N VAL A 89 12.49 -3.37 -6.61
CA VAL A 89 11.65 -4.29 -7.38
C VAL A 89 11.47 -5.62 -6.65
N SER A 90 12.54 -6.14 -6.03
CA SER A 90 12.44 -7.36 -5.22
C SER A 90 11.56 -7.08 -4.01
N GLU A 91 10.35 -7.66 -3.96
CA GLU A 91 9.32 -7.40 -2.94
C GLU A 91 9.76 -7.53 -1.47
N ILE A 92 10.97 -8.03 -1.23
CA ILE A 92 11.43 -8.50 0.06
C ILE A 92 12.50 -7.54 0.58
N SER A 93 12.05 -6.58 1.40
CA SER A 93 12.93 -5.77 2.22
C SER A 93 12.93 -6.31 3.65
N TYR A 94 14.10 -6.51 4.25
CA TYR A 94 14.15 -6.79 5.70
C TYR A 94 13.63 -5.63 6.53
N LEU A 95 13.67 -4.40 6.00
CA LEU A 95 13.17 -3.19 6.66
C LEU A 95 11.64 -3.05 6.54
N GLY A 96 11.00 -3.81 5.64
CA GLY A 96 9.55 -3.80 5.46
C GLY A 96 8.99 -2.40 5.20
N PRO A 97 7.87 -2.00 5.86
CA PRO A 97 7.26 -0.68 5.66
C PRO A 97 8.09 0.47 6.23
N ASN A 98 9.16 0.19 6.98
CA ASN A 98 10.04 1.22 7.54
C ASN A 98 10.92 1.86 6.45
N ARG A 99 11.16 1.22 5.31
CA ARG A 99 11.92 1.86 4.22
C ARG A 99 11.01 2.82 3.44
N GLY A 100 11.41 4.08 3.33
CA GLY A 100 10.73 5.08 2.51
C GLY A 100 10.70 4.69 1.04
N LYS A 101 9.56 4.91 0.38
CA LYS A 101 9.44 4.81 -1.08
C LYS A 101 9.88 6.13 -1.72
N ARG A 102 11.17 6.44 -1.61
CA ARG A 102 11.77 7.70 -2.03
C ARG A 102 13.07 7.42 -2.78
N GLU A 103 13.48 8.36 -3.63
CA GLU A 103 14.77 8.31 -4.32
C GLU A 103 15.76 9.23 -3.62
N ALA A 104 17.02 8.82 -3.52
CA ALA A 104 18.08 9.68 -3.03
C ALA A 104 18.23 10.92 -3.95
N GLU A 105 18.32 12.09 -3.34
CA GLU A 105 18.48 13.37 -4.03
C GLU A 105 19.61 14.18 -3.40
N GLU A 106 20.49 14.74 -4.23
CA GLU A 106 21.50 15.69 -3.78
C GLU A 106 20.86 17.07 -3.55
N SER A 107 20.52 17.36 -2.30
CA SER A 107 20.07 18.68 -1.91
C SER A 107 21.23 19.64 -1.59
N SER A 108 20.95 20.94 -1.69
CA SER A 108 21.90 21.99 -1.31
C SER A 108 22.21 21.97 0.20
N LEU A 109 23.40 22.45 0.59
CA LEU A 109 23.79 22.53 2.00
C LEU A 109 22.78 23.33 2.86
N LEU A 110 22.21 24.40 2.31
CA LEU A 110 21.21 25.20 3.00
C LEU A 110 19.91 24.41 3.24
N ALA A 111 19.48 23.62 2.25
CA ALA A 111 18.32 22.75 2.39
C ALA A 111 18.57 21.68 3.46
N LYS A 112 19.75 21.04 3.45
CA LYS A 112 20.14 20.07 4.49
C LYS A 112 20.10 20.68 5.89
N PHE A 113 20.62 21.91 6.05
CA PHE A 113 20.59 22.61 7.32
C PHE A 113 19.16 22.97 7.75
N ALA A 114 18.33 23.46 6.83
CA ALA A 114 16.94 23.82 7.09
C ALA A 114 16.07 22.61 7.48
N TRP A 115 16.31 21.45 6.85
CA TRP A 115 15.57 20.21 7.10
C TRP A 115 16.15 19.35 8.22
N TYR A 116 17.38 19.61 8.68
CA TYR A 116 18.01 18.80 9.74
C TYR A 116 17.12 18.63 10.98
N LEU A 117 16.67 19.75 11.56
CA LEU A 117 15.84 19.70 12.76
C LEU A 117 14.42 19.16 12.49
N PRO A 118 13.71 19.59 11.43
CA PRO A 118 12.44 18.98 11.05
C PRO A 118 12.52 17.46 10.86
N ASP A 119 13.49 16.94 10.11
CA ASP A 119 13.65 15.50 9.89
C ASP A 119 13.83 14.77 11.23
N ARG A 120 14.69 15.27 12.13
CA ARG A 120 14.86 14.64 13.47
C ARG A 120 13.58 14.62 14.31
N ILE A 121 12.75 15.65 14.20
CA ILE A 121 11.45 15.68 14.90
C ILE A 121 10.52 14.63 14.29
N LEU A 122 10.52 14.46 12.97
CA LEU A 122 9.70 13.48 12.29
C LEU A 122 10.10 12.05 12.66
N ASP A 123 11.40 11.72 12.67
CA ASP A 123 11.86 10.39 13.07
C ASP A 123 11.51 10.10 14.54
N LEU A 124 11.65 11.12 15.41
CA LEU A 124 11.26 10.98 16.83
C LEU A 124 9.77 10.64 16.98
N LEU A 125 8.91 11.23 16.14
CA LEU A 125 7.47 10.94 16.14
C LEU A 125 7.16 9.56 15.52
N ASP A 126 8.02 9.03 14.67
CA ASP A 126 7.87 7.71 14.04
C ASP A 126 8.27 6.55 14.97
N ILE A 127 8.97 6.82 16.07
CA ILE A 127 9.39 5.79 17.05
C ILE A 127 8.20 5.15 17.78
N LEU A 128 7.12 5.87 18.07
CA LEU A 128 6.04 5.38 18.93
C LEU A 128 4.71 5.38 18.19
N SER A 129 4.00 4.26 18.20
CA SER A 129 2.61 4.14 17.78
C SER A 129 1.68 3.91 18.97
N VAL A 130 0.53 4.59 18.99
CA VAL A 130 -0.49 4.45 20.04
C VAL A 130 -1.87 4.42 19.40
N ASN A 131 -2.58 3.31 19.61
CA ASN A 131 -3.86 3.02 18.97
C ASN A 131 -4.92 2.60 19.98
N VAL A 132 -6.05 3.28 19.97
CA VAL A 132 -7.25 2.90 20.74
C VAL A 132 -8.13 2.02 19.86
N LYS A 133 -8.55 0.87 20.36
CA LYS A 133 -9.36 -0.10 19.63
C LYS A 133 -10.80 -0.12 20.13
N VAL A 134 -11.74 -0.07 19.19
CA VAL A 134 -13.18 -0.18 19.44
C VAL A 134 -13.77 -1.30 18.59
N GLY A 135 -14.44 -2.25 19.23
CA GLY A 135 -15.08 -3.39 18.56
C GLY A 135 -14.93 -4.69 19.34
N PRO A 136 -15.69 -5.74 18.96
CA PRO A 136 -15.65 -7.05 19.61
C PRO A 136 -14.23 -7.64 19.55
N GLN A 137 -13.60 -7.77 20.72
CA GLN A 137 -12.24 -8.27 20.86
C GLN A 137 -12.03 -8.95 22.21
N PHE A 138 -11.13 -9.93 22.24
CA PHE A 138 -10.70 -10.57 23.47
C PHE A 138 -9.26 -11.06 23.31
N GLY A 139 -8.42 -10.69 24.26
CA GLY A 139 -7.10 -11.28 24.40
C GLY A 139 -5.99 -10.27 24.66
N VAL A 140 -4.78 -10.80 24.66
CA VAL A 140 -3.54 -10.07 24.89
C VAL A 140 -2.45 -10.59 23.98
N SER A 141 -1.61 -9.68 23.52
CA SER A 141 -0.44 -9.95 22.71
C SER A 141 0.68 -9.06 23.19
N ALA A 142 1.87 -9.61 23.35
CA ALA A 142 3.08 -8.86 23.66
C ALA A 142 4.23 -9.40 22.81
N TRP A 143 5.07 -8.51 22.29
CA TRP A 143 6.15 -8.88 21.39
C TRP A 143 7.35 -7.96 21.58
N VAL A 144 8.56 -8.51 21.44
CA VAL A 144 9.81 -7.72 21.29
C VAL A 144 10.12 -7.51 19.83
N THR A 145 9.86 -8.55 19.03
CA THR A 145 9.74 -8.52 17.57
C THR A 145 8.64 -9.50 17.20
N ARG A 146 8.15 -9.48 15.96
CA ARG A 146 7.14 -10.47 15.53
C ARG A 146 7.70 -11.91 15.47
N GLY A 147 9.02 -12.08 15.51
CA GLY A 147 9.66 -13.39 15.71
C GLY A 147 9.73 -13.83 17.18
N PHE A 148 9.55 -12.93 18.14
CA PHE A 148 9.59 -13.20 19.57
C PHE A 148 8.40 -12.55 20.28
N GLN A 149 7.31 -13.31 20.37
CA GLN A 149 6.03 -12.82 20.89
C GLN A 149 5.29 -13.89 21.71
N VAL A 150 4.34 -13.45 22.51
CA VAL A 150 3.31 -14.27 23.16
C VAL A 150 1.99 -13.66 22.75
N THR A 151 1.12 -14.41 22.08
CA THR A 151 -0.15 -13.88 21.60
C THR A 151 -1.28 -14.87 21.84
N LEU A 152 -2.39 -14.35 22.34
CA LEU A 152 -3.68 -15.01 22.36
C LEU A 152 -4.70 -13.88 22.16
N TYR A 153 -5.07 -13.62 20.92
CA TYR A 153 -5.90 -12.48 20.56
C TYR A 153 -6.86 -12.83 19.43
N THR A 154 -8.13 -12.45 19.59
CA THR A 154 -9.11 -12.47 18.51
C THR A 154 -9.94 -11.20 18.55
N GLY A 155 -10.29 -10.63 17.41
CA GLY A 155 -11.20 -9.49 17.37
C GLY A 155 -11.45 -8.91 15.99
N ASN A 156 -12.56 -8.18 15.89
CA ASN A 156 -12.91 -7.32 14.77
C ASN A 156 -13.02 -5.89 15.31
N THR A 157 -12.04 -5.05 15.00
CA THR A 157 -11.86 -3.76 15.64
C THR A 157 -11.66 -2.65 14.62
N VAL A 158 -12.19 -1.47 14.93
CA VAL A 158 -11.75 -0.20 14.35
C VAL A 158 -10.79 0.45 15.33
N GLN A 159 -9.63 0.82 14.84
CA GLN A 159 -8.55 1.42 15.62
C GLN A 159 -8.46 2.90 15.24
N LEU A 160 -8.28 3.77 16.21
CA LEU A 160 -8.02 5.19 16.04
C LEU A 160 -6.73 5.52 16.77
N GLY A 161 -5.79 6.17 16.08
CA GLY A 161 -4.50 6.41 16.70
C GLY A 161 -3.46 7.01 15.79
N TRP A 162 -2.28 7.11 16.38
CA TRP A 162 -1.05 7.46 15.71
C TRP A 162 -0.38 6.15 15.31
N PHE A 163 -0.50 5.80 14.02
CA PHE A 163 0.08 4.60 13.45
C PHE A 163 1.47 4.88 12.87
N GLN A 164 2.22 3.80 12.65
CA GLN A 164 3.56 3.81 12.08
C GLN A 164 3.68 4.73 10.83
N LYS A 165 4.77 5.51 10.79
CA LYS A 165 5.09 6.52 9.77
C LYS A 165 4.12 7.69 9.73
N ARG A 166 3.92 8.35 10.88
CA ARG A 166 3.07 9.54 11.02
C ARG A 166 1.65 9.36 10.47
N ASN A 167 1.15 8.12 10.39
CA ASN A 167 -0.16 7.91 9.80
C ASN A 167 -1.23 8.15 10.85
N LEU A 168 -1.92 9.28 10.77
CA LEU A 168 -3.08 9.59 11.58
C LEU A 168 -4.34 9.18 10.80
N GLY A 169 -5.18 8.36 11.42
CA GLY A 169 -6.40 7.91 10.76
C GLY A 169 -7.15 6.86 11.54
N TYR A 170 -7.79 5.96 10.81
CA TYR A 170 -8.43 4.79 11.37
C TYR A 170 -8.03 3.52 10.62
N THR A 171 -7.98 2.42 11.35
CA THR A 171 -7.60 1.12 10.81
C THR A 171 -8.63 0.09 11.23
N GLU A 172 -9.29 -0.56 10.28
CA GLU A 172 -10.11 -1.73 10.56
C GLU A 172 -9.23 -2.97 10.54
N GLU A 173 -9.39 -3.85 11.53
CA GLU A 173 -8.62 -5.07 11.66
C GLU A 173 -9.51 -6.21 12.18
N LEU A 174 -9.62 -7.27 11.38
CA LEU A 174 -10.07 -8.59 11.79
C LEU A 174 -8.83 -9.45 12.01
N SER A 175 -8.60 -9.88 13.24
CA SER A 175 -7.42 -10.69 13.60
C SER A 175 -7.80 -11.89 14.47
N ALA A 176 -7.14 -13.02 14.24
CA ALA A 176 -7.10 -14.18 15.14
C ALA A 176 -5.66 -14.69 15.18
N GLU A 177 -5.06 -14.67 16.38
CA GLU A 177 -3.64 -14.93 16.61
C GLU A 177 -3.49 -15.76 17.90
N ALA A 178 -2.78 -16.89 17.85
CA ALA A 178 -2.51 -17.68 19.05
C ALA A 178 -1.17 -18.41 18.96
N GLY A 179 -0.21 -18.12 19.85
CA GLY A 179 1.06 -18.87 19.88
C GLY A 179 2.19 -18.18 20.66
N LEU A 180 3.39 -18.72 20.47
CA LEU A 180 4.62 -18.33 21.17
C LEU A 180 5.80 -18.28 20.19
N GLY A 181 6.64 -17.26 20.35
CA GLY A 181 7.85 -17.07 19.54
C GLY A 181 7.51 -16.87 18.06
N PRO A 182 8.24 -17.51 17.14
CA PRO A 182 8.01 -17.35 15.70
C PRO A 182 6.86 -18.24 15.18
N VAL A 183 6.32 -19.14 16.01
CA VAL A 183 5.28 -20.11 15.64
C VAL A 183 3.94 -19.64 16.21
N VAL A 184 3.22 -18.89 15.40
CA VAL A 184 1.94 -18.28 15.76
C VAL A 184 1.03 -18.40 14.54
N PRO A 185 0.08 -19.34 14.52
CA PRO A 185 -1.02 -19.29 13.57
C PRO A 185 -1.74 -17.95 13.66
N ILE A 186 -1.82 -17.29 12.52
CA ILE A 186 -2.37 -15.95 12.36
C ILE A 186 -3.29 -15.92 11.16
N SER A 187 -4.41 -15.23 11.32
CA SER A 187 -5.30 -14.81 10.24
C SER A 187 -5.62 -13.34 10.46
N ILE A 188 -5.20 -12.48 9.55
CA ILE A 188 -5.43 -11.04 9.62
C ILE A 188 -6.01 -10.54 8.30
N SER A 189 -7.03 -9.71 8.43
CA SER A 189 -7.49 -8.80 7.39
C SER A 189 -7.51 -7.39 7.98
N GLY A 190 -6.73 -6.48 7.41
CA GLY A 190 -6.62 -5.10 7.88
C GLY A 190 -6.71 -4.11 6.73
N ARG A 191 -7.35 -2.97 6.98
CA ARG A 191 -7.35 -1.80 6.09
C ARG A 191 -7.18 -0.52 6.89
N SER A 192 -6.36 0.39 6.41
CA SER A 192 -6.05 1.66 7.05
C SER A 192 -6.42 2.80 6.10
N MET A 193 -7.12 3.80 6.63
CA MET A 193 -7.51 5.00 5.91
C MET A 193 -7.10 6.23 6.74
N GLY A 194 -6.60 7.27 6.08
CA GLY A 194 -6.13 8.48 6.73
C GLY A 194 -5.10 9.20 5.88
N THR A 195 -4.04 9.69 6.51
CA THR A 195 -2.88 10.28 5.81
C THR A 195 -2.07 9.28 4.98
N GLY A 196 -2.30 7.99 5.19
CA GLY A 196 -1.79 6.92 4.34
C GLY A 196 -2.78 5.76 4.26
N SER A 197 -2.77 5.05 3.14
CA SER A 197 -3.60 3.87 2.91
C SER A 197 -2.75 2.60 2.94
N LYS A 198 -3.11 1.65 3.81
CA LYS A 198 -2.41 0.36 3.95
C LYS A 198 -3.46 -0.73 4.10
N ASP A 199 -3.36 -1.78 3.29
CA ASP A 199 -4.24 -2.94 3.42
C ASP A 199 -3.40 -4.22 3.50
N ALA A 200 -3.88 -5.20 4.24
CA ALA A 200 -3.28 -6.53 4.31
C ALA A 200 -4.34 -7.61 4.48
N TYR A 201 -4.14 -8.72 3.79
CA TYR A 201 -4.84 -9.97 4.02
C TYR A 201 -3.82 -11.09 3.99
N GLU A 202 -3.60 -11.77 5.10
CA GLU A 202 -2.66 -12.88 5.14
C GLU A 202 -3.02 -13.88 6.25
N SER A 203 -2.74 -15.16 5.97
CA SER A 203 -2.74 -16.20 6.98
C SER A 203 -1.47 -17.04 6.86
N PHE A 204 -0.84 -17.32 8.00
CA PHE A 204 0.38 -18.11 8.06
C PHE A 204 0.60 -18.63 9.48
N VAL A 205 1.63 -19.46 9.66
CA VAL A 205 2.01 -20.03 10.97
C VAL A 205 3.39 -19.55 11.42
N PHE A 206 4.30 -19.29 10.47
CA PHE A 206 5.67 -18.90 10.77
C PHE A 206 5.91 -17.43 10.42
N HIS A 207 6.31 -16.67 11.43
CA HIS A 207 6.68 -15.27 11.29
C HIS A 207 8.05 -15.13 10.61
N SER A 208 8.10 -14.29 9.59
CA SER A 208 9.34 -13.94 8.88
C SER A 208 9.22 -12.51 8.37
N PRO A 209 10.27 -11.68 8.41
CA PRO A 209 10.20 -10.31 7.92
C PRO A 209 9.78 -10.26 6.45
N ARG A 210 9.99 -11.33 5.68
CA ARG A 210 9.66 -11.44 4.25
C ARG A 210 8.16 -11.60 3.93
N LYS A 211 7.30 -11.78 4.94
CA LYS A 211 5.84 -11.95 4.70
C LYS A 211 5.19 -10.65 4.26
N LYS A 212 4.18 -10.70 3.40
CA LYS A 212 3.55 -9.51 2.79
C LYS A 212 2.98 -8.57 3.86
N ILE A 213 2.44 -9.09 4.95
CA ILE A 213 1.94 -8.30 6.09
C ILE A 213 3.05 -7.43 6.71
N TYR A 214 4.28 -7.93 6.75
CA TYR A 214 5.45 -7.21 7.28
C TYR A 214 6.17 -6.35 6.26
N GLN A 215 5.76 -6.40 5.00
CA GLN A 215 6.23 -5.48 3.98
C GLN A 215 5.33 -4.25 3.87
N ASN A 216 4.04 -4.40 4.18
CA ASN A 216 3.04 -3.38 3.83
C ASN A 216 2.23 -2.84 5.02
N TYR A 217 2.12 -3.58 6.12
CA TYR A 217 1.08 -3.30 7.13
C TYR A 217 1.61 -3.22 8.56
N ARG A 218 2.37 -4.21 9.02
CA ARG A 218 2.96 -4.25 10.38
C ARG A 218 4.48 -4.13 10.32
N ASP A 219 5.06 -3.53 11.36
CA ASP A 219 6.49 -3.60 11.58
C ASP A 219 6.87 -4.98 12.14
N TYR A 220 7.80 -5.67 11.48
CA TYR A 220 8.34 -6.93 11.99
C TYR A 220 9.23 -6.71 13.22
N TRP A 221 9.94 -5.58 13.24
CA TRP A 221 10.97 -5.26 14.22
C TRP A 221 10.45 -4.43 15.39
N GLY A 222 9.18 -4.06 15.38
CA GLY A 222 8.57 -3.33 16.48
C GLY A 222 8.50 -4.16 17.75
N MET A 223 8.47 -3.48 18.90
CA MET A 223 8.19 -4.05 20.22
C MET A 223 6.90 -3.44 20.74
N GLY A 224 5.95 -4.25 21.18
CA GLY A 224 4.67 -3.70 21.58
C GLY A 224 3.81 -4.64 22.41
N VAL A 225 2.68 -4.07 22.82
CA VAL A 225 1.61 -4.77 23.52
C VAL A 225 0.28 -4.38 22.90
N LYS A 226 -0.60 -5.36 22.75
CA LYS A 226 -1.97 -5.20 22.29
C LYS A 226 -2.88 -5.96 23.25
N ALA A 227 -3.85 -5.27 23.84
CA ALA A 227 -4.80 -5.87 24.77
C ALA A 227 -6.22 -5.38 24.46
N GLY A 228 -7.18 -6.28 24.54
CA GLY A 228 -8.58 -5.99 24.24
C GLY A 228 -9.52 -6.84 25.06
N VAL A 229 -10.59 -6.21 25.58
CA VAL A 229 -11.63 -6.88 26.35
C VAL A 229 -13.00 -6.37 25.91
N VAL A 230 -13.82 -7.29 25.41
CA VAL A 230 -15.20 -7.05 24.96
C VAL A 230 -15.26 -6.02 23.85
N MET A 231 -15.38 -4.72 24.16
CA MET A 231 -15.49 -3.65 23.15
C MET A 231 -14.29 -2.71 23.11
N GLY A 232 -13.44 -2.70 24.13
CA GLY A 232 -12.35 -1.72 24.28
C GLY A 232 -10.99 -2.38 24.29
N GLY A 233 -10.01 -1.71 23.67
CA GLY A 233 -8.64 -2.18 23.64
C GLY A 233 -7.64 -1.07 23.38
N LEU A 234 -6.38 -1.39 23.56
CA LEU A 234 -5.25 -0.50 23.35
C LEU A 234 -4.13 -1.30 22.67
N GLU A 235 -3.42 -0.65 21.76
CA GLU A 235 -2.14 -1.11 21.24
C GLU A 235 -1.12 0.02 21.33
N VAL A 236 0.05 -0.34 21.85
CA VAL A 236 1.22 0.55 21.93
C VAL A 236 2.40 -0.22 21.36
N GLU A 237 3.12 0.40 20.43
CA GLU A 237 4.27 -0.21 19.76
C GLU A 237 5.40 0.81 19.62
N VAL A 238 6.62 0.35 19.85
CA VAL A 238 7.87 1.07 19.65
C VAL A 238 8.57 0.49 18.42
N HIS A 239 8.97 1.34 17.49
CA HIS A 239 9.60 0.98 16.23
C HIS A 239 11.12 1.09 16.32
N TRP A 240 11.80 -0.03 16.56
CA TRP A 240 13.25 -0.02 16.78
C TRP A 240 14.06 0.46 15.58
N LEU A 241 13.60 0.17 14.35
CA LEU A 241 14.29 0.67 13.15
C LEU A 241 14.23 2.19 13.05
N GLU A 242 13.08 2.80 13.33
CA GLU A 242 12.90 4.26 13.37
C GLU A 242 13.76 4.89 14.49
N PHE A 243 13.88 4.21 15.64
CA PHE A 243 14.79 4.65 16.71
C PHE A 243 16.26 4.66 16.26
N PHE A 244 16.70 3.63 15.56
CA PHE A 244 18.06 3.58 15.03
C PHE A 244 18.29 4.61 13.92
N ASP A 245 17.30 4.87 13.09
CA ASP A 245 17.36 5.91 12.06
C ASP A 245 17.49 7.31 12.68
N PHE A 246 16.65 7.64 13.66
CA PHE A 246 16.75 8.87 14.46
C PHE A 246 18.16 9.05 15.04
N LEU A 247 18.72 8.02 15.68
CA LEU A 247 20.08 8.08 16.23
C LEU A 247 21.15 8.25 15.15
N ALA A 248 21.01 7.54 14.03
CA ALA A 248 21.95 7.61 12.92
C ALA A 248 21.95 9.00 12.28
N GLY A 249 20.80 9.65 12.15
CA GLY A 249 20.72 10.96 11.52
C GLY A 249 21.04 12.15 12.41
N ILE A 250 21.20 11.97 13.73
CA ILE A 250 22.00 12.92 14.56
C ILE A 250 23.42 13.07 13.97
N PHE A 251 23.97 11.98 13.42
CA PHE A 251 25.25 11.96 12.72
C PHE A 251 25.09 12.09 11.20
N THR A 252 23.96 12.61 10.73
CA THR A 252 23.64 12.85 9.31
C THR A 252 23.54 11.61 8.43
N PHE A 253 23.41 10.40 8.99
CA PHE A 253 23.10 9.18 8.24
C PHE A 253 21.59 8.98 8.12
N ASP A 254 21.10 8.46 6.99
CA ASP A 254 19.69 8.13 6.74
C ASP A 254 19.63 6.66 6.33
N LEU A 255 19.19 5.79 7.24
CA LEU A 255 19.13 4.35 7.05
C LEU A 255 17.83 3.92 6.36
N LEU A 256 16.74 4.66 6.60
CA LEU A 256 15.40 4.31 6.16
C LEU A 256 14.96 5.04 4.88
N TYR A 257 15.76 5.98 4.37
CA TYR A 257 15.51 6.75 3.16
C TYR A 257 14.21 7.57 3.25
N ASP A 258 13.96 8.20 4.39
CA ASP A 258 12.79 9.05 4.60
C ASP A 258 13.09 10.48 5.06
N ASP A 259 14.37 10.87 5.16
CA ASP A 259 14.79 12.26 5.32
C ASP A 259 14.37 13.11 4.11
N LEU A 260 13.61 14.17 4.35
CA LEU A 260 13.23 15.12 3.28
C LEU A 260 14.44 15.91 2.78
N ALA A 261 15.47 16.07 3.61
CA ALA A 261 16.72 16.69 3.20
C ALA A 261 17.49 15.89 2.15
N LYS A 262 17.38 14.56 2.11
CA LYS A 262 18.26 13.70 1.29
C LYS A 262 17.52 12.90 0.25
N THR A 263 16.19 12.97 0.24
CA THR A 263 15.37 12.14 -0.62
C THR A 263 14.19 12.91 -1.19
N ARG A 264 13.76 12.51 -2.37
CA ARG A 264 12.56 13.03 -3.04
C ARG A 264 11.48 11.97 -3.12
N SER A 265 10.23 12.41 -3.10
CA SER A 265 9.11 11.52 -3.43
C SER A 265 9.20 11.09 -4.90
N LEU A 266 8.74 9.87 -5.17
CA LEU A 266 8.53 9.42 -6.53
C LEU A 266 7.45 10.28 -7.19
N ASN A 267 7.68 10.68 -8.44
CA ASN A 267 6.78 11.59 -9.14
C ASN A 267 6.02 10.83 -10.23
N PHE A 268 4.73 10.56 -9.96
CA PHE A 268 3.82 9.91 -10.89
C PHE A 268 2.69 10.86 -11.28
N THR A 269 2.20 10.72 -12.50
CA THR A 269 0.94 11.35 -12.90
C THR A 269 -0.22 10.63 -12.22
N SER A 270 -1.37 11.31 -12.04
CA SER A 270 -2.56 10.67 -11.44
C SER A 270 -3.03 9.44 -12.23
N GLU A 271 -2.76 9.40 -13.54
CA GLU A 271 -3.04 8.24 -14.37
C GLU A 271 -2.10 7.06 -14.05
N GLN A 272 -0.81 7.33 -13.87
CA GLN A 272 0.19 6.33 -13.46
C GLN A 272 -0.12 5.80 -12.04
N GLU A 273 -0.47 6.68 -11.10
CA GLU A 273 -0.91 6.29 -9.75
C GLU A 273 -2.14 5.38 -9.79
N ARG A 274 -3.13 5.70 -10.62
CA ARG A 274 -4.32 4.87 -10.81
C ARG A 274 -3.96 3.48 -11.36
N LYS A 275 -3.06 3.40 -12.35
CA LYS A 275 -2.60 2.12 -12.93
C LYS A 275 -1.84 1.29 -11.89
N LEU A 276 -0.94 1.92 -11.13
CA LEU A 276 -0.24 1.29 -10.01
C LEU A 276 -1.20 0.77 -8.95
N TYR A 277 -2.21 1.56 -8.58
CA TYR A 277 -3.25 1.16 -7.65
C TYR A 277 -4.01 -0.07 -8.18
N LEU A 278 -4.40 -0.07 -9.46
CA LEU A 278 -5.11 -1.18 -10.09
C LEU A 278 -4.27 -2.46 -10.09
N LEU A 279 -2.99 -2.38 -10.48
CA LEU A 279 -2.09 -3.54 -10.50
C LEU A 279 -1.84 -4.11 -9.10
N ASN A 280 -1.58 -3.25 -8.11
CA ASN A 280 -1.40 -3.69 -6.73
C ASN A 280 -2.70 -4.26 -6.13
N THR A 281 -3.86 -3.71 -6.52
CA THR A 281 -5.17 -4.25 -6.14
C THR A 281 -5.40 -5.62 -6.76
N ALA A 282 -5.01 -5.81 -8.02
CA ALA A 282 -5.10 -7.08 -8.72
C ALA A 282 -4.22 -8.16 -8.05
N ASP A 283 -2.94 -7.87 -7.73
CA ASP A 283 -2.06 -8.79 -6.98
C ASP A 283 -2.64 -9.19 -5.61
N ARG A 284 -3.37 -8.27 -4.98
CA ARG A 284 -3.94 -8.47 -3.63
C ARG A 284 -5.25 -9.25 -3.64
N ILE A 285 -6.17 -8.91 -4.53
CA ILE A 285 -7.55 -9.44 -4.53
C ILE A 285 -7.65 -10.71 -5.36
N LEU A 286 -6.95 -10.78 -6.50
CA LEU A 286 -7.08 -11.90 -7.41
C LEU A 286 -6.33 -13.12 -6.88
N HIS A 287 -6.99 -14.27 -6.94
CA HIS A 287 -6.36 -15.53 -6.62
C HIS A 287 -5.23 -15.82 -7.63
N PRO A 288 -4.14 -16.52 -7.25
CA PRO A 288 -3.08 -16.89 -8.19
C PRO A 288 -3.56 -17.64 -9.45
N ALA A 289 -4.73 -18.28 -9.39
CA ALA A 289 -5.37 -18.90 -10.55
C ALA A 289 -5.93 -17.88 -11.56
N GLU A 290 -6.55 -16.80 -11.09
CA GLU A 290 -7.08 -15.71 -11.91
C GLU A 290 -5.92 -14.92 -12.54
N ILE A 291 -4.83 -14.67 -11.80
CA ILE A 291 -3.60 -14.06 -12.37
C ILE A 291 -2.98 -14.96 -13.46
N ARG A 292 -3.09 -16.29 -13.36
CA ARG A 292 -2.69 -17.21 -14.44
C ARG A 292 -3.64 -17.12 -15.64
N GLU A 293 -4.93 -16.93 -15.41
CA GLU A 293 -5.93 -16.78 -16.46
C GLU A 293 -5.72 -15.50 -17.26
N ILE A 294 -5.50 -14.36 -16.58
CA ILE A 294 -5.13 -13.08 -17.21
C ILE A 294 -3.93 -13.27 -18.15
N ARG A 295 -2.87 -13.95 -17.68
CA ARG A 295 -1.68 -14.22 -18.49
C ARG A 295 -1.93 -15.18 -19.65
N ARG A 296 -2.92 -16.06 -19.55
CA ARG A 296 -3.27 -16.98 -20.63
C ARG A 296 -4.07 -16.26 -21.71
N GLU A 297 -4.99 -15.40 -21.32
CA GLU A 297 -5.82 -14.60 -22.24
C GLU A 297 -5.00 -13.49 -22.91
N PHE A 298 -4.10 -12.86 -22.15
CA PHE A 298 -3.24 -11.79 -22.63
C PHE A 298 -1.76 -12.10 -22.36
N PRO A 299 -1.14 -13.00 -23.13
CA PRO A 299 0.23 -13.46 -22.88
C PRO A 299 1.28 -12.38 -23.15
N ASP A 300 0.99 -11.43 -24.04
CA ASP A 300 1.95 -10.41 -24.46
C ASP A 300 1.53 -9.01 -24.03
N LEU A 301 2.52 -8.24 -23.56
CA LEU A 301 2.41 -6.80 -23.26
C LEU A 301 2.96 -5.94 -24.41
N ASN A 302 3.35 -6.54 -25.54
CA ASN A 302 3.84 -5.82 -26.71
C ASN A 302 2.72 -5.07 -27.45
N ASP A 303 3.14 -4.15 -28.31
CA ASP A 303 2.28 -3.33 -29.17
C ASP A 303 1.74 -4.05 -30.42
N SER A 304 1.47 -5.36 -30.31
CA SER A 304 1.06 -6.17 -31.47
C SER A 304 -0.38 -5.95 -31.96
N GLU A 305 -1.11 -4.97 -31.43
CA GLU A 305 -2.35 -4.50 -32.07
C GLU A 305 -2.37 -2.97 -32.20
N LYS A 306 -1.82 -2.46 -33.31
CA LYS A 306 -2.62 -1.50 -34.10
C LYS A 306 -3.89 -2.25 -34.51
N LYS A 307 -4.90 -2.31 -33.63
CA LYS A 307 -6.25 -2.58 -34.10
C LYS A 307 -6.54 -1.45 -35.08
N GLU A 308 -6.57 -1.80 -36.36
CA GLU A 308 -7.09 -0.91 -37.39
C GLU A 308 -8.38 -0.33 -36.84
N ILE A 309 -8.35 0.98 -36.58
CA ILE A 309 -9.54 1.74 -36.30
C ILE A 309 -10.43 1.46 -37.51
N PHE A 310 -11.49 0.67 -37.29
CA PHE A 310 -12.51 0.42 -38.29
C PHE A 310 -12.81 1.77 -38.97
N PRO A 311 -12.69 1.87 -40.30
CA PRO A 311 -13.07 3.09 -40.98
C PRO A 311 -14.50 3.40 -40.56
N SER A 312 -14.73 4.63 -40.10
CA SER A 312 -16.05 5.12 -39.73
C SER A 312 -16.93 5.07 -40.97
N GLU A 313 -17.57 3.94 -41.20
CA GLU A 313 -18.64 3.77 -42.15
C GLU A 313 -19.88 4.39 -41.50
N ASN A 314 -19.99 5.71 -41.63
CA ASN A 314 -21.28 6.37 -41.76
C ASN A 314 -21.06 7.65 -42.56
N GLN A 315 -21.17 7.44 -43.87
CA GLN A 315 -21.60 8.44 -44.83
C GLN A 315 -22.90 9.07 -44.31
N ILE A 316 -22.81 10.28 -43.76
CA ILE A 316 -23.98 11.16 -43.74
C ILE A 316 -24.00 11.85 -45.11
N GLU A 317 -24.89 11.35 -45.96
CA GLU A 317 -25.31 11.99 -47.20
C GLU A 317 -25.48 13.50 -46.99
N LYS A 318 -24.72 14.28 -47.76
CA LYS A 318 -25.02 15.69 -47.98
C LYS A 318 -26.35 15.78 -48.73
N VAL A 319 -27.43 16.07 -48.02
CA VAL A 319 -28.67 16.57 -48.61
C VAL A 319 -28.35 17.93 -49.26
N PRO A 320 -28.56 18.12 -50.58
CA PRO A 320 -28.35 19.40 -51.21
C PRO A 320 -29.47 20.38 -50.82
N ASP A 321 -29.07 21.48 -50.19
CA ASP A 321 -29.94 22.59 -49.86
C ASP A 321 -30.40 23.27 -51.16
N LYS A 322 -31.64 22.97 -51.57
CA LYS A 322 -32.39 23.73 -52.56
C LYS A 322 -33.43 24.55 -51.81
N ASN A 323 -33.19 25.85 -51.66
CA ASN A 323 -34.30 26.78 -51.82
C ASN A 323 -33.88 28.14 -52.39
N PRO A 324 -34.57 28.64 -53.43
CA PRO A 324 -34.26 29.89 -54.10
C PRO A 324 -35.02 31.08 -53.46
N LYS A 325 -34.36 32.24 -53.56
CA LYS A 325 -34.91 33.59 -53.71
C LYS A 325 -36.44 33.75 -53.56
N LYS A 326 -36.85 34.59 -52.61
CA LYS A 326 -38.02 35.46 -52.78
C LYS A 326 -37.61 36.93 -52.60
N ARG A 327 -38.24 37.74 -53.45
CA ARG A 327 -38.19 39.19 -53.59
C ARG A 327 -38.48 39.91 -52.28
#